data_AF-A0A2H3CHC9-F1
#
_entry.id   AF-A0A2H3CHC9-F1
#
_cell.length_a   1.000
_cell.length_b   1.000
_cell.length_c   1.000
_cell.angle_alpha   90.00
_cell.angle_beta   90.00
_cell.angle_gamma   90.00
#
_symmetry.space_group_name_H-M   'P 1'
#
loop_
_entity.id
_entity.type
_entity.pdbx_description
1 polymer ?
#
loop_
_entity_poly.entity_id
_entity_poly.type
_entity_poly.pdbx_seq_one_letter_code
_entity_poly.pdbx_strand_id
1 'polypeptide(L)'
;MLVGSPSIRMMAIEPSMKEPFVKVLKNIHAYMGLQGNSLRHMTPSFKLDSNRYAVLKLLYTLLSSDDFGTTMMVDNQRNMLMLFLRVLNSTTPHPRFLDSNWCTPTMTSKFTQTALLDTDWTLSFDDNMILLFVYEFLQLNGPIANQIFSRFVSGRLLDHVVKLRGDGDIFGKQWLRGILRFFVSGVRRSDAALAYLFELNNIFAVCAMFIVWRDIPSLRCLAQCCPDHPVWTECLQKLDTISEHFELSPQSREQILSTVSAFRLLFEGGEPPTLNSRLTVSSLWRRLRRQHGNIGKELTKAGQV
;
A
#
# COMPACT_ATOMS: atom_id res chain seq x y z
N MET A 1 -30.77 5.54 -19.54
CA MET A 1 -30.25 6.92 -19.41
C MET A 1 -31.20 7.65 -18.46
N LEU A 2 -30.85 7.78 -17.16
CA LEU A 2 -31.74 8.39 -16.14
C LEU A 2 -31.00 8.80 -14.85
N VAL A 3 -29.68 8.93 -14.87
CA VAL A 3 -28.85 8.81 -13.64
C VAL A 3 -28.03 10.08 -13.34
N GLY A 4 -28.47 11.23 -13.87
CA GLY A 4 -27.97 12.57 -13.51
C GLY A 4 -29.05 13.46 -12.91
N SER A 5 -30.16 12.88 -12.42
CA SER A 5 -31.31 13.63 -11.93
C SER A 5 -30.96 14.41 -10.65
N PRO A 6 -31.43 15.68 -10.52
CA PRO A 6 -31.35 16.47 -9.30
C PRO A 6 -31.83 15.74 -8.04
N SER A 7 -32.73 14.76 -8.20
CA SER A 7 -33.28 13.99 -7.09
C SER A 7 -32.22 13.19 -6.33
N ILE A 8 -31.22 12.60 -7.01
CA ILE A 8 -30.15 11.84 -6.33
C ILE A 8 -29.22 12.77 -5.54
N ARG A 9 -28.97 13.98 -6.06
CA ARG A 9 -28.23 15.02 -5.33
C ARG A 9 -28.98 15.46 -4.09
N MET A 10 -30.29 15.70 -4.22
CA MET A 10 -31.18 16.06 -3.11
C MET A 10 -31.21 14.97 -2.01
N MET A 11 -31.13 13.68 -2.37
CA MET A 11 -31.06 12.59 -1.40
C MET A 11 -29.79 12.59 -0.52
N ALA A 12 -28.68 13.11 -1.02
CA ALA A 12 -27.42 13.17 -0.26
C ALA A 12 -27.36 14.35 0.72
N ILE A 13 -28.23 15.34 0.53
CA ILE A 13 -28.20 16.65 1.20
C ILE A 13 -29.29 16.75 2.29
N GLU A 14 -30.43 16.10 2.11
CA GLU A 14 -31.56 16.21 3.03
C GLU A 14 -31.48 15.18 4.19
N PRO A 15 -31.57 15.59 5.47
CA PRO A 15 -31.51 14.67 6.61
C PRO A 15 -32.57 13.55 6.57
N SER A 16 -33.75 13.86 6.03
CA SER A 16 -34.87 12.93 5.80
C SER A 16 -34.55 11.83 4.78
N MET A 17 -33.56 12.05 3.91
CA MET A 17 -33.17 11.15 2.83
C MET A 17 -31.91 10.32 3.13
N LYS A 18 -31.38 10.43 4.36
CA LYS A 18 -30.22 9.66 4.85
C LYS A 18 -30.42 8.15 4.70
N GLU A 19 -31.58 7.64 5.12
CA GLU A 19 -31.88 6.20 5.05
C GLU A 19 -32.01 5.68 3.61
N PRO A 20 -32.76 6.34 2.71
CA PRO A 20 -32.77 6.01 1.28
C PRO A 20 -31.36 6.00 0.66
N PHE A 21 -30.55 7.02 0.92
CA PHE A 21 -29.22 7.14 0.34
C PHE A 21 -28.27 6.02 0.82
N VAL A 22 -28.25 5.74 2.13
CA VAL A 22 -27.50 4.62 2.70
C VAL A 22 -27.96 3.28 2.11
N LYS A 23 -29.27 3.11 1.90
CA LYS A 23 -29.82 1.89 1.28
C LYS A 23 -29.35 1.73 -0.17
N VAL A 24 -29.28 2.82 -0.95
CA VAL A 24 -28.71 2.79 -2.30
C VAL A 24 -27.25 2.36 -2.28
N LEU A 25 -26.42 2.95 -1.41
CA LEU A 25 -25.01 2.55 -1.29
C LEU A 25 -24.85 1.07 -0.90
N LYS A 26 -25.63 0.60 0.07
CA LYS A 26 -25.65 -0.82 0.48
C LYS A 26 -26.06 -1.73 -0.68
N ASN A 27 -27.06 -1.35 -1.46
CA ASN A 27 -27.51 -2.13 -2.62
C ASN A 27 -26.43 -2.20 -3.71
N ILE A 28 -25.73 -1.09 -3.98
CA ILE A 28 -24.60 -1.08 -4.93
C ILE A 28 -23.48 -1.99 -4.41
N HIS A 29 -23.18 -1.92 -3.11
CA HIS A 29 -22.14 -2.74 -2.48
C HIS A 29 -22.44 -4.24 -2.57
N ALA A 30 -23.68 -4.63 -2.27
CA ALA A 30 -24.16 -6.01 -2.40
C ALA A 30 -24.16 -6.46 -3.87
N TYR A 31 -24.67 -5.63 -4.77
CA TYR A 31 -24.72 -5.91 -6.22
C TYR A 31 -23.32 -6.12 -6.82
N MET A 32 -22.33 -5.36 -6.37
CA MET A 32 -20.94 -5.47 -6.85
C MET A 32 -20.15 -6.61 -6.19
N GLY A 33 -20.76 -7.36 -5.27
CA GLY A 33 -20.06 -8.42 -4.53
C GLY A 33 -18.94 -7.88 -3.64
N LEU A 34 -19.04 -6.62 -3.19
CA LEU A 34 -18.03 -5.97 -2.36
C LEU A 34 -18.29 -6.18 -0.86
N GLN A 35 -19.31 -6.97 -0.49
CA GLN A 35 -19.78 -7.16 0.87
C GLN A 35 -18.72 -7.85 1.75
N GLY A 36 -18.27 -7.16 2.81
CA GLY A 36 -17.31 -7.64 3.79
C GLY A 36 -16.03 -6.79 3.90
N ASN A 37 -15.31 -6.99 5.02
CA ASN A 37 -13.96 -6.45 5.25
C ASN A 37 -12.86 -7.36 4.66
N SER A 38 -13.23 -8.24 3.74
CA SER A 38 -12.30 -9.25 3.21
C SER A 38 -11.36 -8.61 2.19
N LEU A 39 -10.06 -8.62 2.51
CA LEU A 39 -8.92 -8.35 1.63
C LEU A 39 -8.90 -9.24 0.37
N ARG A 40 -9.69 -10.32 0.35
CA ARG A 40 -9.93 -11.11 -0.85
C ARG A 40 -11.13 -10.51 -1.58
N HIS A 41 -10.87 -9.52 -2.41
CA HIS A 41 -11.77 -9.20 -3.50
C HIS A 41 -11.82 -10.44 -4.40
N MET A 42 -12.80 -11.32 -4.17
CA MET A 42 -13.16 -12.31 -5.17
C MET A 42 -13.67 -11.52 -6.35
N THR A 43 -12.85 -11.34 -7.38
CA THR A 43 -13.24 -10.67 -8.62
C THR A 43 -14.52 -11.32 -9.13
N PRO A 44 -15.68 -10.66 -9.07
CA PRO A 44 -16.89 -11.29 -9.57
C PRO A 44 -16.77 -11.48 -11.08
N SER A 45 -17.31 -12.61 -11.55
CA SER A 45 -17.27 -13.09 -12.93
C SER A 45 -17.61 -12.01 -13.97
N PHE A 46 -16.96 -12.10 -15.12
CA PHE A 46 -16.89 -11.24 -16.31
C PHE A 46 -18.17 -10.55 -16.86
N LYS A 47 -19.33 -10.66 -16.21
CA LYS A 47 -20.60 -10.06 -16.64
C LYS A 47 -20.94 -8.70 -15.99
N LEU A 48 -20.07 -8.18 -15.13
CA LEU A 48 -20.32 -6.93 -14.38
C LEU A 48 -19.63 -5.68 -14.92
N ASP A 49 -18.75 -5.77 -15.92
CA ASP A 49 -17.89 -4.63 -16.26
C ASP A 49 -18.67 -3.42 -16.79
N SER A 50 -19.69 -3.61 -17.62
CA SER A 50 -20.58 -2.50 -18.05
C SER A 50 -21.29 -1.83 -16.88
N ASN A 51 -21.73 -2.61 -15.89
CA ASN A 51 -22.39 -2.09 -14.69
C ASN A 51 -21.39 -1.42 -13.74
N ARG A 52 -20.15 -1.92 -13.65
CA ARG A 52 -19.06 -1.28 -12.90
C ARG A 52 -18.72 0.07 -13.49
N TYR A 53 -18.61 0.18 -14.82
CA TYR A 53 -18.41 1.47 -15.48
C TYR A 53 -19.56 2.45 -15.21
N ALA A 54 -20.81 1.99 -15.27
CA ALA A 54 -21.97 2.84 -14.97
C ALA A 54 -21.96 3.33 -13.51
N VAL A 55 -21.66 2.45 -12.56
CA VAL A 55 -21.53 2.79 -11.14
C VAL A 55 -20.36 3.72 -10.89
N LEU A 56 -19.19 3.47 -11.49
CA LEU A 56 -18.04 4.37 -11.39
C LEU A 56 -18.35 5.74 -11.95
N LYS A 57 -19.06 5.82 -13.08
CA LYS A 57 -19.45 7.10 -13.66
C LYS A 57 -20.41 7.87 -12.75
N LEU A 58 -21.38 7.20 -12.15
CA LEU A 58 -22.28 7.79 -11.16
C LEU A 58 -21.50 8.29 -9.93
N LEU A 59 -20.71 7.40 -9.30
CA LEU A 59 -19.95 7.74 -8.10
C LEU A 59 -18.96 8.88 -8.35
N TYR A 60 -18.24 8.85 -9.48
CA TYR A 60 -17.36 9.93 -9.88
C TYR A 60 -18.12 11.25 -10.05
N THR A 61 -19.28 11.24 -10.71
CA THR A 61 -20.12 12.44 -10.88
C THR A 61 -20.56 13.03 -9.52
N LEU A 62 -20.88 12.18 -8.55
CA LEU A 62 -21.27 12.61 -7.20
C LEU A 62 -20.06 13.16 -6.41
N LEU A 63 -18.91 12.48 -6.47
CA LEU A 63 -17.68 12.89 -5.79
C LEU A 63 -17.05 14.16 -6.37
N SER A 64 -17.26 14.42 -7.66
CA SER A 64 -16.79 15.63 -8.35
C SER A 64 -17.76 16.81 -8.24
N SER A 65 -18.94 16.64 -7.63
CA SER A 65 -19.91 17.73 -7.44
C SER A 65 -19.41 18.74 -6.41
N ASP A 66 -19.77 20.02 -6.57
CA ASP A 66 -19.45 21.07 -5.59
C ASP A 66 -20.12 20.85 -4.23
N ASP A 67 -21.21 20.07 -4.21
CA ASP A 67 -21.93 19.67 -3.01
C ASP A 67 -21.17 18.62 -2.16
N PHE A 68 -20.15 17.96 -2.75
CA PHE A 68 -19.31 17.00 -2.04
C PHE A 68 -18.39 17.73 -1.05
N GLY A 69 -18.60 17.51 0.24
CA GLY A 69 -17.84 18.16 1.32
C GLY A 69 -18.59 19.29 2.04
N THR A 70 -19.70 19.80 1.51
CA THR A 70 -20.38 20.99 2.04
C THR A 70 -21.71 20.69 2.74
N THR A 71 -22.52 19.79 2.18
CA THR A 71 -23.91 19.56 2.63
C THR A 71 -24.18 18.11 3.07
N MET A 72 -23.37 17.16 2.58
CA MET A 72 -23.49 15.75 2.90
C MET A 72 -22.84 15.40 4.24
N MET A 73 -23.46 14.53 5.05
CA MET A 73 -22.84 14.03 6.30
C MET A 73 -21.50 13.32 6.02
N VAL A 74 -20.51 13.54 6.89
CA VAL A 74 -19.14 12.99 6.76
C VAL A 74 -19.12 11.48 6.55
N ASP A 75 -19.93 10.71 7.28
CA ASP A 75 -19.99 9.25 7.13
C ASP A 75 -20.47 8.82 5.75
N ASN A 76 -21.42 9.56 5.17
CA ASN A 76 -21.93 9.29 3.82
C ASN A 76 -20.87 9.63 2.77
N GLN A 77 -20.10 10.71 2.98
CA GLN A 77 -18.96 11.06 2.12
C GLN A 77 -17.90 9.95 2.16
N ARG A 78 -17.50 9.50 3.36
CA ARG A 78 -16.53 8.42 3.55
C ARG A 78 -17.02 7.12 2.90
N ASN A 79 -18.27 6.72 3.12
CA ASN A 79 -18.82 5.51 2.51
C ASN A 79 -18.89 5.58 0.98
N MET A 80 -19.30 6.74 0.42
CA MET A 80 -19.33 6.95 -1.02
C MET A 80 -17.91 6.89 -1.63
N LEU A 81 -16.96 7.58 -1.01
CA LEU A 81 -15.56 7.58 -1.45
C LEU A 81 -14.97 6.16 -1.38
N MET A 82 -15.17 5.45 -0.27
CA MET A 82 -14.71 4.07 -0.11
C MET A 82 -15.28 3.15 -1.19
N LEU A 83 -16.58 3.27 -1.48
CA LEU A 83 -17.24 2.49 -2.52
C LEU A 83 -16.65 2.80 -3.89
N PHE A 84 -16.41 4.08 -4.20
CA PHE A 84 -15.76 4.48 -5.44
C PHE A 84 -14.37 3.87 -5.59
N LEU A 85 -13.52 3.97 -4.57
CA LEU A 85 -12.16 3.41 -4.59
C LEU A 85 -12.17 1.90 -4.80
N ARG A 86 -13.04 1.18 -4.09
CA ARG A 86 -13.18 -0.28 -4.22
C ARG A 86 -13.66 -0.70 -5.60
N VAL A 87 -14.67 -0.02 -6.16
CA VAL A 87 -15.14 -0.32 -7.52
C VAL A 87 -14.04 0.02 -8.53
N LEU A 88 -13.27 1.09 -8.30
CA LEU A 88 -12.20 1.52 -9.20
C LEU A 88 -11.05 0.51 -9.22
N ASN A 89 -10.57 0.08 -8.05
CA ASN A 89 -9.50 -0.91 -7.90
C ASN A 89 -9.90 -2.31 -8.38
N SER A 90 -11.19 -2.66 -8.32
CA SER A 90 -11.70 -3.95 -8.82
C SER A 90 -12.09 -3.96 -10.30
N THR A 91 -12.09 -2.81 -10.97
CA THR A 91 -12.46 -2.71 -12.39
C THR A 91 -11.21 -2.81 -13.27
N THR A 92 -11.17 -3.82 -14.13
CA THR A 92 -10.10 -4.02 -15.12
C THR A 92 -10.74 -4.33 -16.49
N PRO A 93 -10.33 -3.68 -17.59
CA PRO A 93 -9.31 -2.63 -17.68
C PRO A 93 -9.73 -1.31 -17.00
N HIS A 94 -8.77 -0.40 -16.79
CA HIS A 94 -9.09 0.91 -16.21
C HIS A 94 -10.12 1.65 -17.09
N PRO A 95 -11.12 2.32 -16.49
CA PRO A 95 -12.16 3.00 -17.25
C PRO A 95 -11.62 4.07 -18.18
N ARG A 96 -11.94 3.98 -19.47
CA ARG A 96 -11.52 4.96 -20.49
C ARG A 96 -12.05 6.37 -20.26
N PHE A 97 -13.12 6.53 -19.49
CA PHE A 97 -13.64 7.86 -19.14
C PHE A 97 -12.88 8.51 -17.97
N LEU A 98 -12.05 7.74 -17.26
CA LEU A 98 -11.10 8.24 -16.27
C LEU A 98 -9.73 8.26 -16.95
N ASP A 99 -9.40 9.38 -17.57
CA ASP A 99 -8.06 9.59 -18.13
C ASP A 99 -6.98 9.44 -17.05
N SER A 100 -5.71 9.28 -17.43
CA SER A 100 -4.62 9.10 -16.45
C SER A 100 -4.49 10.24 -15.42
N ASN A 101 -5.08 11.41 -15.69
CA ASN A 101 -5.14 12.59 -14.84
C ASN A 101 -6.55 12.83 -14.23
N TRP A 102 -7.41 11.82 -14.18
CA TRP A 102 -8.81 11.93 -13.71
C TRP A 102 -8.95 12.52 -12.30
N CYS A 103 -7.92 12.35 -11.46
CA CYS A 103 -7.88 12.95 -10.14
C CYS A 103 -6.97 14.18 -10.14
N THR A 104 -7.60 15.36 -10.15
CA THR A 104 -6.89 16.63 -10.05
C THR A 104 -6.26 16.80 -8.66
N PRO A 105 -5.25 17.68 -8.48
CA PRO A 105 -4.69 17.98 -7.16
C PRO A 105 -5.76 18.41 -6.14
N THR A 106 -6.74 19.20 -6.56
CA THR A 106 -7.86 19.63 -5.71
C THR A 106 -8.76 18.45 -5.30
N MET A 107 -9.10 17.56 -6.23
CA MET A 107 -9.87 16.34 -5.91
C MET A 107 -9.08 15.43 -4.98
N THR A 108 -7.78 15.27 -5.22
CA THR A 108 -6.90 14.48 -4.35
C THR A 108 -6.93 15.03 -2.93
N SER A 109 -6.74 16.34 -2.77
CA SER A 109 -6.80 17.00 -1.46
C SER A 109 -8.14 16.75 -0.76
N LYS A 110 -9.27 16.98 -1.46
CA LYS A 110 -10.61 16.71 -0.93
C LYS A 110 -10.78 15.26 -0.48
N PHE A 111 -10.39 14.29 -1.32
CA PHE A 111 -10.52 12.86 -0.99
C PHE A 111 -9.67 12.47 0.20
N THR A 112 -8.42 12.93 0.26
CA THR A 112 -7.55 12.67 1.41
C THR A 112 -8.09 13.28 2.69
N GLN A 113 -8.65 14.50 2.63
CA GLN A 113 -9.25 15.16 3.79
C GLN A 113 -10.52 14.45 4.26
N THR A 114 -11.40 14.03 3.34
CA THR A 114 -12.60 13.26 3.68
C THR A 114 -12.24 11.91 4.32
N ALA A 115 -11.19 11.24 3.82
CA ALA A 115 -10.77 9.93 4.31
C ALA A 115 -10.01 10.01 5.64
N LEU A 116 -9.12 11.01 5.78
CA LEU A 116 -8.18 11.17 6.88
C LEU A 116 -8.58 12.41 7.70
N LEU A 117 -9.78 12.37 8.29
CA LEU A 117 -10.46 13.49 8.99
C LEU A 117 -9.58 14.37 9.90
N ASP A 118 -8.43 13.86 10.36
CA ASP A 118 -7.48 14.54 11.22
C ASP A 118 -6.05 14.54 10.61
N THR A 119 -5.30 15.61 10.87
CA THR A 119 -3.87 15.71 10.59
C THR A 119 -3.03 14.68 11.36
N ASP A 120 -3.53 14.20 12.50
CA ASP A 120 -2.82 13.30 13.42
C ASP A 120 -3.13 11.81 13.17
N TRP A 121 -3.42 11.45 11.91
CA TRP A 121 -3.61 10.06 11.55
C TRP A 121 -2.34 9.25 11.78
N THR A 122 -2.50 8.10 12.42
CA THR A 122 -1.44 7.15 12.70
C THR A 122 -1.77 5.81 12.05
N LEU A 123 -0.83 4.87 12.04
CA LEU A 123 -1.20 3.46 11.81
C LEU A 123 -1.88 2.86 13.07
N SER A 124 -2.47 3.67 13.96
CA SER A 124 -3.29 3.18 15.05
C SER A 124 -4.51 2.44 14.49
N PHE A 125 -4.79 1.30 15.09
CA PHE A 125 -5.70 0.30 14.57
C PHE A 125 -7.13 0.47 15.08
N ASP A 126 -7.39 1.52 15.87
CA ASP A 126 -8.71 1.84 16.42
C ASP A 126 -9.67 2.35 15.33
N ASP A 127 -9.16 2.96 14.25
CA ASP A 127 -9.95 3.36 13.08
C ASP A 127 -9.67 2.47 11.85
N ASN A 128 -10.35 1.31 11.83
CA ASN A 128 -10.32 0.38 10.70
C ASN A 128 -10.68 1.02 9.35
N MET A 129 -11.47 2.09 9.34
CA MET A 129 -11.85 2.78 8.10
C MET A 129 -10.68 3.57 7.52
N ILE A 130 -9.85 4.20 8.35
CA ILE A 130 -8.64 4.91 7.88
C ILE A 130 -7.67 3.93 7.23
N LEU A 131 -7.37 2.79 7.86
CA LEU A 131 -6.47 1.79 7.30
C LEU A 131 -6.97 1.25 5.97
N LEU A 132 -8.28 1.05 5.86
CA LEU A 132 -8.91 0.65 4.61
C LEU A 132 -8.73 1.72 3.53
N PHE A 133 -8.90 3.01 3.84
CA PHE A 133 -8.65 4.09 2.87
C PHE A 133 -7.20 4.10 2.40
N VAL A 134 -6.26 3.98 3.32
CA VAL A 134 -4.82 3.94 3.01
C VAL A 134 -4.51 2.77 2.07
N TYR A 135 -5.07 1.60 2.37
CA TYR A 135 -4.95 0.42 1.53
C TYR A 135 -5.49 0.65 0.12
N GLU A 136 -6.70 1.21 -0.02
CA GLU A 136 -7.31 1.48 -1.32
C GLU A 136 -6.58 2.59 -2.08
N PHE A 137 -6.09 3.63 -1.41
CA PHE A 137 -5.34 4.71 -2.03
C PHE A 137 -3.96 4.28 -2.51
N LEU A 138 -3.25 3.41 -1.77
CA LEU A 138 -1.93 2.91 -2.20
C LEU A 138 -2.02 1.98 -3.41
N GLN A 139 -3.17 1.34 -3.64
CA GLN A 139 -3.44 0.60 -4.87
C GLN A 139 -3.58 1.51 -6.09
N LEU A 140 -4.08 2.73 -5.87
CA LEU A 140 -4.22 3.74 -6.91
C LEU A 140 -2.87 4.39 -7.17
N ASN A 141 -2.23 4.03 -8.29
CA ASN A 141 -1.04 4.75 -8.74
C ASN A 141 -1.35 6.25 -8.97
N GLY A 142 -0.33 7.11 -8.94
CA GLY A 142 -0.45 8.52 -9.33
C GLY A 142 -0.58 9.51 -8.14
N PRO A 143 -1.26 10.67 -8.34
CA PRO A 143 -1.26 11.77 -7.37
C PRO A 143 -1.77 11.40 -5.98
N ILE A 144 -2.78 10.53 -5.90
CA ILE A 144 -3.37 10.08 -4.64
C ILE A 144 -2.36 9.27 -3.82
N ALA A 145 -1.70 8.27 -4.42
CA ALA A 145 -0.65 7.51 -3.72
C ALA A 145 0.51 8.42 -3.28
N ASN A 146 0.88 9.43 -4.07
CA ASN A 146 1.94 10.36 -3.69
C ASN A 146 1.60 11.17 -2.43
N GLN A 147 0.35 11.61 -2.27
CA GLN A 147 -0.11 12.25 -1.04
C GLN A 147 -0.02 11.30 0.16
N ILE A 148 -0.40 10.03 -0.02
CA ILE A 148 -0.24 9.02 1.03
C ILE A 148 1.24 8.80 1.36
N PHE A 149 2.13 8.69 0.38
CA PHE A 149 3.58 8.58 0.63
C PHE A 149 4.13 9.78 1.40
N SER A 150 3.75 11.00 1.01
CA SER A 150 4.14 12.22 1.73
C SER A 150 3.71 12.16 3.19
N ARG A 151 2.49 11.65 3.45
CA ARG A 151 1.96 11.51 4.80
C ARG A 151 2.63 10.39 5.60
N PHE A 152 3.05 9.30 4.96
CA PHE A 152 3.89 8.27 5.59
C PHE A 152 5.17 8.87 6.17
N VAL A 153 5.81 9.75 5.41
CA VAL A 153 7.05 10.43 5.80
C VAL A 153 6.77 11.48 6.89
N SER A 154 5.86 12.42 6.63
CA SER A 154 5.61 13.53 7.55
C SER A 154 5.01 13.07 8.87
N GLY A 155 4.15 12.05 8.84
CA GLY A 155 3.51 11.46 10.02
C GLY A 155 4.33 10.36 10.69
N ARG A 156 5.54 10.07 10.19
CA ARG A 156 6.46 9.06 10.76
C ARG A 156 5.74 7.72 11.00
N LEU A 157 4.98 7.25 10.01
CA LEU A 157 4.04 6.15 10.22
C LEU A 157 4.72 4.80 10.46
N LEU A 158 5.92 4.57 9.91
CA LEU A 158 6.67 3.35 10.17
C LEU A 158 7.17 3.27 11.61
N ASP A 159 7.27 4.39 12.34
CA ASP A 159 7.64 4.41 13.76
C ASP A 159 6.60 3.66 14.61
N HIS A 160 5.35 3.55 14.15
CA HIS A 160 4.33 2.71 14.77
C HIS A 160 4.64 1.22 14.58
N VAL A 161 5.10 0.84 13.40
CA VAL A 161 5.49 -0.55 13.08
C VAL A 161 6.67 -0.96 13.96
N VAL A 162 7.64 -0.08 14.17
CA VAL A 162 8.80 -0.29 15.06
C VAL A 162 8.39 -0.58 16.51
N LYS A 163 7.26 0.00 16.95
CA LYS A 163 6.75 -0.10 18.33
C LYS A 163 5.81 -1.28 18.56
N LEU A 164 5.47 -2.07 17.53
CA LEU A 164 4.61 -3.25 17.70
C LEU A 164 5.24 -4.28 18.65
N ARG A 165 4.42 -4.95 19.46
CA ARG A 165 4.85 -6.00 20.41
C ARG A 165 3.83 -7.13 20.47
N GLY A 166 4.29 -8.36 20.54
CA GLY A 166 3.48 -9.56 20.73
C GLY A 166 2.85 -10.13 19.44
N ASP A 167 2.59 -11.43 19.47
CA ASP A 167 2.03 -12.17 18.34
C ASP A 167 0.62 -11.68 17.95
N GLY A 168 -0.24 -11.37 18.93
CA GLY A 168 -1.62 -10.92 18.67
C GLY A 168 -1.66 -9.64 17.85
N ASP A 169 -0.79 -8.70 18.18
CA ASP A 169 -0.64 -7.44 17.49
C ASP A 169 -0.04 -7.60 16.09
N ILE A 170 0.86 -8.56 15.87
CA ILE A 170 1.54 -8.69 14.58
C ILE A 170 0.76 -9.56 13.60
N PHE A 171 0.13 -10.64 14.07
CA PHE A 171 -0.63 -11.57 13.24
C PHE A 171 -2.10 -11.16 13.04
N GLY A 172 -2.69 -10.40 13.96
CA GLY A 172 -4.07 -9.92 13.84
C GLY A 172 -4.27 -8.85 12.75
N LYS A 173 -3.20 -8.24 12.24
CA LYS A 173 -3.25 -7.00 11.46
C LYS A 173 -3.12 -7.22 9.95
N GLN A 174 -4.13 -7.86 9.35
CA GLN A 174 -4.14 -8.18 7.91
C GLN A 174 -4.01 -6.95 6.99
N TRP A 175 -4.59 -5.81 7.38
CA TRP A 175 -4.49 -4.56 6.63
C TRP A 175 -3.07 -4.01 6.59
N LEU A 176 -2.34 -4.10 7.71
CA LEU A 176 -0.97 -3.63 7.81
C LEU A 176 -0.07 -4.35 6.79
N ARG A 177 -0.24 -5.67 6.65
CA ARG A 177 0.48 -6.45 5.64
C ARG A 177 0.22 -5.94 4.22
N GLY A 178 -1.04 -5.67 3.89
CA GLY A 178 -1.42 -5.11 2.60
C GLY A 178 -0.82 -3.72 2.36
N ILE A 179 -0.96 -2.83 3.34
CA ILE A 179 -0.43 -1.46 3.31
C ILE A 179 1.09 -1.46 3.10
N LEU A 180 1.85 -2.23 3.90
CA LEU A 180 3.30 -2.30 3.77
C LEU A 180 3.73 -2.87 2.41
N ARG A 181 3.01 -3.87 1.90
CA ARG A 181 3.29 -4.42 0.56
C ARG A 181 3.13 -3.37 -0.53
N PHE A 182 2.03 -2.62 -0.53
CA PHE A 182 1.81 -1.56 -1.51
C PHE A 182 2.78 -0.39 -1.33
N PHE A 183 3.07 -0.02 -0.07
CA PHE A 183 4.04 1.01 0.26
C PHE A 183 5.41 0.68 -0.35
N VAL A 184 5.95 -0.51 -0.06
CA VAL A 184 7.26 -0.95 -0.59
C VAL A 184 7.26 -1.06 -2.11
N SER A 185 6.16 -1.51 -2.71
CA SER A 185 6.05 -1.62 -4.17
C SER A 185 6.05 -0.24 -4.86
N GLY A 186 5.53 0.79 -4.19
CA GLY A 186 5.40 2.14 -4.73
C GLY A 186 6.47 3.14 -4.28
N VAL A 187 7.25 2.81 -3.24
CA VAL A 187 8.16 3.75 -2.55
C VAL A 187 9.19 4.41 -3.49
N ARG A 188 9.62 3.71 -4.56
CA ARG A 188 10.58 4.23 -5.55
C ARG A 188 10.08 5.45 -6.34
N ARG A 189 8.80 5.79 -6.19
CA ARG A 189 8.19 6.96 -6.83
C ARG A 189 8.35 8.24 -6.01
N SER A 190 8.91 8.13 -4.80
CA SER A 190 9.12 9.26 -3.90
C SER A 190 10.45 9.10 -3.17
N ASP A 191 11.42 9.96 -3.51
CA ASP A 191 12.75 9.95 -2.89
C ASP A 191 12.66 10.15 -1.37
N ALA A 192 11.73 10.98 -0.90
CA ALA A 192 11.50 11.19 0.54
C ALA A 192 10.98 9.92 1.22
N ALA A 193 10.04 9.20 0.60
CA ALA A 193 9.53 7.95 1.14
C ALA A 193 10.58 6.84 1.12
N LEU A 194 11.44 6.84 0.09
CA LEU A 194 12.55 5.91 -0.03
C LEU A 194 13.59 6.17 1.06
N ALA A 195 14.01 7.42 1.25
CA ALA A 195 14.93 7.79 2.33
C ALA A 195 14.37 7.43 3.71
N TYR A 196 13.09 7.73 3.95
CA TYR A 196 12.41 7.38 5.19
C TYR A 196 12.35 5.86 5.44
N LEU A 197 12.02 5.07 4.41
CA LEU A 197 12.01 3.60 4.51
C LEU A 197 13.40 3.04 4.85
N PHE A 198 14.46 3.62 4.29
CA PHE A 198 15.84 3.15 4.47
C PHE A 198 16.53 3.70 5.73
N GLU A 199 15.82 4.42 6.60
CA GLU A 199 16.24 4.58 7.99
C GLU A 199 16.31 3.21 8.67
N LEU A 200 17.37 2.97 9.45
CA LEU A 200 17.67 1.64 9.99
C LEU A 200 16.51 0.98 10.73
N ASN A 201 15.83 1.72 11.61
CA ASN A 201 14.73 1.16 12.40
C ASN A 201 13.52 0.83 11.51
N ASN A 202 13.27 1.62 10.47
CA ASN A 202 12.14 1.43 9.57
C ASN A 202 12.36 0.24 8.65
N ILE A 203 13.54 0.14 8.02
CA ILE A 203 13.87 -1.00 7.16
C ILE A 203 13.91 -2.29 7.96
N PHE A 204 14.45 -2.26 9.18
CA PHE A 204 14.45 -3.39 10.10
C PHE A 204 13.02 -3.82 10.44
N ALA A 205 12.15 -2.90 10.85
CA ALA A 205 10.78 -3.22 11.21
C ALA A 205 9.98 -3.78 10.02
N VAL A 206 10.11 -3.19 8.83
CA VAL A 206 9.44 -3.67 7.62
C VAL A 206 9.95 -5.06 7.22
N CYS A 207 11.27 -5.30 7.27
CA CYS A 207 11.84 -6.62 7.03
C CYS A 207 11.31 -7.65 8.05
N ALA A 208 11.34 -7.29 9.33
CA ALA A 208 10.86 -8.15 10.41
C ALA A 208 9.39 -8.54 10.20
N MET A 209 8.51 -7.58 9.88
CA MET A 209 7.10 -7.86 9.59
C MET A 209 6.94 -8.86 8.42
N PHE A 210 7.63 -8.65 7.30
CA PHE A 210 7.53 -9.59 6.18
C PHE A 210 8.14 -10.96 6.50
N ILE A 211 9.19 -11.03 7.32
CA ILE A 211 9.75 -12.31 7.79
C ILE A 211 8.75 -13.05 8.66
N VAL A 212 8.14 -12.37 9.63
CA VAL A 212 7.13 -12.95 10.53
C VAL A 212 5.92 -13.45 9.73
N TRP A 213 5.46 -12.70 8.73
CA TRP A 213 4.38 -13.14 7.84
C TRP A 213 4.80 -14.08 6.71
N ARG A 214 6.09 -14.42 6.61
CA ARG A 214 6.70 -15.24 5.55
C ARG A 214 6.41 -14.70 4.13
N ASP A 215 6.40 -13.39 3.98
CA ASP A 215 6.14 -12.70 2.72
C ASP A 215 7.41 -12.52 1.89
N ILE A 216 7.92 -13.64 1.38
CA ILE A 216 9.14 -13.67 0.54
C ILE A 216 9.06 -12.75 -0.69
N PRO A 217 7.92 -12.67 -1.43
CA PRO A 217 7.82 -11.75 -2.57
C PRO A 217 8.02 -10.29 -2.16
N SER A 218 7.47 -9.86 -1.03
CA SER A 218 7.61 -8.49 -0.55
C SER A 218 9.02 -8.19 -0.05
N LEU A 219 9.67 -9.15 0.62
CA LEU A 219 11.10 -9.07 0.97
C LEU A 219 11.99 -8.89 -0.27
N ARG A 220 11.72 -9.66 -1.33
CA ARG A 220 12.46 -9.52 -2.59
C ARG A 220 12.23 -8.15 -3.23
N CYS A 221 10.99 -7.66 -3.24
CA CYS A 221 10.66 -6.34 -3.74
C CYS A 221 11.44 -5.25 -2.98
N LEU A 222 11.49 -5.36 -1.65
CA LEU A 222 12.22 -4.46 -0.76
C LEU A 222 13.73 -4.47 -1.03
N ALA A 223 14.36 -5.65 -1.11
CA ALA A 223 15.78 -5.80 -1.41
C ALA A 223 16.15 -5.20 -2.78
N GLN A 224 15.23 -5.23 -3.73
CA GLN A 224 15.42 -4.63 -5.05
C GLN A 224 15.28 -3.11 -5.04
N CYS A 225 14.71 -2.48 -4.01
CA CYS A 225 14.46 -1.03 -3.98
C CYS A 225 15.76 -0.22 -4.01
N CYS A 226 16.68 -0.53 -3.10
CA CYS A 226 18.02 0.04 -3.09
C CYS A 226 19.01 -1.09 -2.76
N PRO A 227 19.41 -1.90 -3.75
CA PRO A 227 20.26 -3.08 -3.53
C PRO A 227 21.58 -2.72 -2.82
N ASP A 228 22.23 -1.66 -3.28
CA ASP A 228 23.56 -1.25 -2.80
C ASP A 228 23.51 -0.33 -1.56
N HIS A 229 22.35 -0.20 -0.90
CA HIS A 229 22.23 0.70 0.25
C HIS A 229 23.03 0.17 1.46
N PRO A 230 23.89 0.99 2.09
CA PRO A 230 24.79 0.52 3.16
C PRO A 230 24.06 0.02 4.41
N VAL A 231 22.82 0.49 4.65
CA VAL A 231 21.99 0.06 5.80
C VAL A 231 21.71 -1.43 5.80
N TRP A 232 21.80 -2.12 4.65
CA TRP A 232 21.51 -3.56 4.58
C TRP A 232 22.41 -4.37 5.50
N THR A 233 23.69 -4.03 5.62
CA THR A 233 24.62 -4.75 6.49
C THR A 233 24.13 -4.75 7.93
N GLU A 234 23.80 -3.58 8.46
CA GLU A 234 23.34 -3.42 9.85
C GLU A 234 21.92 -3.98 10.03
N CYS A 235 21.03 -3.77 9.06
CA CYS A 235 19.68 -4.33 9.08
C CYS A 235 19.73 -5.86 9.14
N LEU A 236 20.52 -6.52 8.28
CA LEU A 236 20.64 -7.97 8.23
C LEU A 236 21.20 -8.56 9.53
N GLN A 237 22.14 -7.87 10.20
CA GLN A 237 22.62 -8.25 11.52
C GLN A 237 21.51 -8.16 12.58
N LYS A 238 20.74 -7.06 12.58
CA LYS A 238 19.60 -6.89 13.49
C LYS A 238 18.48 -7.90 13.30
N LEU A 239 18.34 -8.55 12.14
CA LEU A 239 17.28 -9.55 11.92
C LEU A 239 17.36 -10.76 12.86
N ASP A 240 18.52 -11.05 13.46
CA ASP A 240 18.62 -12.12 14.47
C ASP A 240 17.89 -11.77 15.78
N THR A 241 17.60 -10.49 16.02
CA THR A 241 16.96 -9.98 17.24
C THR A 241 15.46 -9.71 17.07
N ILE A 242 14.83 -10.23 16.00
CA ILE A 242 13.40 -10.01 15.72
C ILE A 242 12.53 -10.50 16.87
N SER A 243 12.79 -11.72 17.36
CA SER A 243 11.99 -12.33 18.41
C SER A 243 12.03 -11.52 19.71
N GLU A 244 13.21 -11.02 20.08
CA GLU A 244 13.41 -10.19 21.27
C GLU A 244 12.79 -8.79 21.08
N HIS A 245 13.00 -8.14 19.93
CA HIS A 245 12.49 -6.78 19.68
C HIS A 245 10.97 -6.71 19.66
N PHE A 246 10.32 -7.73 19.09
CA PHE A 246 8.87 -7.78 18.91
C PHE A 246 8.15 -8.63 19.96
N GLU A 247 8.86 -9.17 20.97
CA GLU A 247 8.27 -10.01 22.03
C GLU A 247 7.44 -11.19 21.47
N LEU A 248 7.98 -11.87 20.45
CA LEU A 248 7.30 -12.97 19.77
C LEU A 248 7.39 -14.26 20.58
N SER A 249 6.40 -15.14 20.46
CA SER A 249 6.44 -16.42 21.18
C SER A 249 7.59 -17.31 20.69
N PRO A 250 8.17 -18.13 21.59
CA PRO A 250 9.27 -19.04 21.25
C PRO A 250 8.96 -20.01 20.10
N GLN A 251 7.68 -20.37 19.91
CA GLN A 251 7.22 -21.30 18.89
C GLN A 251 7.45 -20.78 17.46
N SER A 252 7.53 -19.46 17.28
CA SER A 252 7.76 -18.81 15.98
C SER A 252 9.26 -18.70 15.61
N ARG A 253 10.16 -18.88 16.59
CA ARG A 253 11.58 -18.54 16.47
C ARG A 253 12.30 -19.30 15.35
N GLU A 254 12.15 -20.62 15.29
CA GLU A 254 12.83 -21.43 14.27
C GLU A 254 12.41 -21.05 12.85
N GLN A 255 11.12 -20.76 12.66
CA GLN A 255 10.54 -20.38 11.38
C GLN A 255 11.01 -19.00 10.93
N ILE A 256 11.11 -18.06 11.89
CA ILE A 256 11.69 -16.73 11.68
C ILE A 256 13.15 -16.87 11.25
N LEU A 257 13.97 -17.61 12.01
CA LEU A 257 15.40 -17.80 11.70
C LEU A 257 15.62 -18.47 10.34
N SER A 258 14.78 -19.46 9.99
CA SER A 258 14.80 -20.06 8.65
C SER A 258 14.51 -19.04 7.54
N THR A 259 13.57 -18.12 7.79
CA THR A 259 13.19 -17.09 6.82
C THR A 259 14.24 -15.98 6.73
N VAL A 260 14.85 -15.58 7.85
CA VAL A 260 16.00 -14.66 7.91
C VAL A 260 17.16 -15.23 7.10
N SER A 261 17.49 -16.51 7.30
CA SER A 261 18.55 -17.19 6.56
C SER A 261 18.27 -17.20 5.05
N ALA A 262 17.04 -17.54 4.64
CA ALA A 262 16.63 -17.49 3.23
C ALA A 262 16.70 -16.08 2.64
N PHE A 263 16.41 -15.05 3.44
CA PHE A 263 16.52 -13.65 3.02
C PHE A 263 17.98 -13.20 2.86
N ARG A 264 18.88 -13.58 3.79
CA ARG A 264 20.33 -13.28 3.70
C ARG A 264 20.97 -13.82 2.41
N LEU A 265 20.55 -15.00 1.97
CA LEU A 265 21.02 -15.60 0.71
C LEU A 265 20.76 -14.69 -0.51
N LEU A 266 19.75 -13.81 -0.48
CA LEU A 266 19.50 -12.85 -1.57
C LEU A 266 20.65 -11.83 -1.73
N PHE A 267 21.38 -11.52 -0.66
CA PHE A 267 22.49 -10.56 -0.66
C PHE A 267 23.86 -11.25 -0.85
N GLU A 268 23.99 -12.48 -0.35
CA GLU A 268 25.24 -13.26 -0.43
C GLU A 268 25.43 -13.93 -1.79
N GLY A 269 24.41 -13.95 -2.65
CA GLY A 269 24.48 -14.50 -4.00
C GLY A 269 24.35 -16.03 -4.09
N GLY A 270 23.91 -16.67 -3.01
CA GLY A 270 23.54 -18.09 -3.00
C GLY A 270 22.18 -18.31 -3.68
N GLU A 271 22.02 -19.42 -4.39
CA GLU A 271 20.70 -19.85 -4.85
C GLU A 271 19.93 -20.44 -3.66
N PRO A 272 18.80 -19.85 -3.24
CA PRO A 272 18.05 -20.37 -2.11
C PRO A 272 17.38 -21.71 -2.47
N PRO A 273 17.50 -22.74 -1.61
CA PRO A 273 17.17 -24.13 -1.95
C PRO A 273 15.69 -24.44 -2.20
N THR A 274 14.77 -23.49 -2.01
CA THR A 274 13.32 -23.72 -2.11
C THR A 274 12.57 -22.75 -3.03
N LEU A 275 13.27 -21.89 -3.79
CA LEU A 275 12.63 -20.86 -4.61
C LEU A 275 12.49 -21.31 -6.07
N ASN A 276 11.32 -21.85 -6.40
CA ASN A 276 10.91 -22.16 -7.76
C ASN A 276 11.12 -20.96 -8.71
N SER A 277 12.12 -21.12 -9.58
CA SER A 277 12.25 -20.62 -10.95
C SER A 277 11.46 -19.37 -11.37
N ARG A 278 12.10 -18.20 -11.28
CA ARG A 278 12.25 -17.27 -12.42
C ARG A 278 13.41 -16.32 -12.15
N LEU A 279 14.42 -16.42 -13.01
CA LEU A 279 15.66 -15.63 -13.07
C LEU A 279 15.38 -14.11 -13.18
N THR A 280 16.09 -13.30 -12.39
CA THR A 280 16.89 -12.10 -12.77
C THR A 280 17.19 -11.23 -11.55
N VAL A 281 17.93 -11.76 -10.58
CA VAL A 281 18.58 -10.92 -9.56
C VAL A 281 20.09 -11.16 -9.61
N SER A 282 20.54 -12.43 -9.65
CA SER A 282 21.98 -12.73 -9.65
C SER A 282 22.75 -12.18 -10.86
N SER A 283 22.12 -12.01 -12.03
CA SER A 283 22.80 -11.49 -13.23
C SER A 283 23.01 -9.98 -13.22
N LEU A 284 22.04 -9.21 -12.70
CA LEU A 284 22.14 -7.74 -12.59
C LEU A 284 23.17 -7.36 -11.52
N TRP A 285 23.14 -8.06 -10.39
CA TRP A 285 24.10 -7.90 -9.30
C TRP A 285 25.54 -8.29 -9.69
N ARG A 286 25.72 -9.38 -10.45
CA ARG A 286 27.05 -9.71 -11.02
C ARG A 286 27.55 -8.63 -11.99
N ARG A 287 26.67 -7.98 -12.76
CA ARG A 287 27.07 -6.90 -13.68
C ARG A 287 27.48 -5.64 -12.91
N LEU A 288 26.73 -5.23 -11.90
CA LEU A 288 27.03 -4.03 -11.10
C LEU A 288 28.29 -4.19 -10.25
N ARG A 289 28.51 -5.36 -9.64
CA ARG A 289 29.75 -5.64 -8.88
C ARG A 289 30.99 -5.66 -9.79
N ARG A 290 30.86 -6.16 -11.03
CA ARG A 290 31.94 -6.07 -12.03
C ARG A 290 32.22 -4.62 -12.46
N GLN A 291 31.19 -3.79 -12.53
CA GLN A 291 31.33 -2.39 -12.91
C GLN A 291 32.03 -1.56 -11.83
N HIS A 292 31.68 -1.74 -10.55
CA HIS A 292 32.36 -1.06 -9.43
C HIS A 292 33.79 -1.60 -9.18
N GLY A 293 34.04 -2.90 -9.40
CA GLY A 293 35.38 -3.47 -9.30
C GLY A 293 36.36 -3.01 -10.39
N ASN A 294 35.86 -2.52 -11.52
CA ASN A 294 36.68 -2.05 -12.63
C ASN A 294 37.03 -0.55 -12.52
N ILE A 295 36.21 0.27 -11.85
CA ILE A 295 36.49 1.70 -11.65
C ILE A 295 37.75 1.92 -10.78
N GLY A 296 38.04 1.00 -9.86
CA GLY A 296 39.28 1.04 -9.06
C GLY A 296 40.55 0.54 -9.77
N LYS A 297 40.42 -0.10 -10.95
CA LYS A 297 41.57 -0.66 -11.70
C LYS A 297 41.99 0.16 -12.92
N GLU A 298 41.19 1.14 -13.35
CA GLU A 298 41.58 2.04 -14.45
C GLU A 298 42.38 3.25 -13.99
N LEU A 299 42.32 3.64 -12.71
CA LEU A 299 43.11 4.76 -12.15
C LEU A 299 44.55 4.38 -11.74
N THR A 300 44.92 3.09 -11.75
CA THR A 300 46.28 2.64 -11.41
C THR A 300 47.16 2.32 -12.62
N LYS A 301 46.69 2.58 -13.86
CA LYS A 301 47.48 2.37 -15.09
C LYS A 301 47.78 3.63 -15.92
N ALA A 302 47.46 4.82 -15.41
CA ALA A 302 47.74 6.09 -16.08
C ALA A 302 48.84 6.91 -15.37
N GLY A 303 49.92 6.25 -14.94
CA GLY A 303 51.02 6.89 -14.22
C GLY A 303 52.33 6.12 -14.35
N GLN A 304 52.70 5.75 -15.58
CA GLN A 304 54.04 5.30 -15.95
C GLN A 304 54.19 5.38 -17.47
N VAL A 305 54.49 6.58 -17.98
CA VAL A 305 55.48 6.89 -19.03
C VAL A 305 55.92 8.33 -18.81
#